data_AF-A0AAW1M3C2-F1
#
_entry.id   AF-A0AAW1M3C2-F1
#
_cell.length_a   1.000
_cell.length_b   1.000
_cell.length_c   1.000
_cell.angle_alpha   90.00
_cell.angle_beta   90.00
_cell.angle_gamma   90.00
#
_symmetry.space_group_name_H-M   'P 1'
#
loop_
_entity.id
_entity.type
_entity.pdbx_description
1 polymer ?
#
loop_
_entity_poly.entity_id
_entity_poly.type
_entity_poly.pdbx_seq_one_letter_code
_entity_poly.pdbx_strand_id
1 'polypeptide(L)'
;MGGKDIGGATAKGGSGKPKSAKSVSRSSKAGLQFPIGRIARFLKSGKYAERVGASAPVYLSAVLEYLAAERSINSIVNRAENAHMHAALTIAGLASALAAVAATDDSSSGSKMSRAVASASELLASHCIELAEMAGAEHDRVASAVKSAVDIRSPGDLMTLTAAAATAMRAESALRSRLPKDAKKNATISPYDKGLGEVNHLDAYNSETEDHKFPCVGELQQHTSKCN
;
A
#
# COMPACT_ATOMS: atom_id res chain seq x y z
N MET A 1 -3.52 -53.90 -55.56
CA MET A 1 -4.95 -53.65 -55.84
C MET A 1 -5.73 -54.76 -55.13
N GLY A 2 -6.50 -54.51 -54.07
CA GLY A 2 -7.80 -53.79 -54.03
C GLY A 2 -8.93 -54.83 -54.22
N GLY A 3 -9.96 -54.98 -53.41
CA GLY A 3 -10.44 -54.28 -52.20
C GLY A 3 -11.33 -55.23 -51.37
N LYS A 4 -11.68 -54.79 -50.16
CA LYS A 4 -12.54 -55.52 -49.22
C LYS A 4 -13.70 -54.60 -48.86
N ASP A 5 -14.88 -54.93 -49.37
CA ASP A 5 -16.10 -54.17 -49.13
C ASP A 5 -16.69 -54.59 -47.79
N ILE A 6 -16.76 -53.67 -46.83
CA ILE A 6 -17.55 -53.83 -45.61
C ILE A 6 -18.45 -52.60 -45.48
N GLY A 7 -19.62 -52.70 -46.10
CA GLY A 7 -20.77 -51.83 -45.83
C GLY A 7 -21.69 -52.53 -44.85
N GLY A 8 -21.81 -51.99 -43.64
CA GLY A 8 -22.69 -52.51 -42.59
C GLY A 8 -22.98 -51.44 -41.56
N ALA A 9 -23.81 -50.46 -41.95
CA ALA A 9 -24.30 -49.43 -41.07
C ALA A 9 -25.23 -50.04 -39.99
N THR A 10 -24.93 -49.76 -38.73
CA THR A 10 -25.95 -49.70 -37.67
C THR A 10 -25.78 -48.39 -36.92
N ALA A 11 -26.77 -47.52 -37.10
CA ALA A 11 -26.94 -46.29 -36.34
C ALA A 11 -27.63 -46.60 -35.01
N LYS A 12 -27.18 -45.98 -33.90
CA LYS A 12 -28.04 -45.24 -32.95
C LYS A 12 -27.25 -44.77 -31.73
N GLY A 13 -27.45 -43.50 -31.37
CA GLY A 13 -27.01 -42.97 -30.08
C GLY A 13 -26.73 -41.47 -30.03
N GLY A 14 -27.37 -40.64 -30.87
CA GLY A 14 -27.32 -39.20 -30.72
C GLY A 14 -28.14 -38.77 -29.49
N SER A 15 -27.50 -38.67 -28.33
CA SER A 15 -28.08 -38.00 -27.18
C SER A 15 -28.18 -36.51 -27.47
N GLY A 16 -29.42 -36.02 -27.62
CA GLY A 16 -29.72 -34.61 -27.80
C GLY A 16 -29.08 -33.80 -26.68
N LYS A 17 -28.25 -32.81 -27.04
CA LYS A 17 -27.66 -31.87 -26.08
C LYS A 17 -28.79 -31.11 -25.38
N PRO A 18 -29.01 -31.30 -24.06
CA PRO A 18 -29.87 -30.37 -23.32
C PRO A 18 -29.28 -28.97 -23.44
N LYS A 19 -30.13 -27.95 -23.61
CA LYS A 19 -29.74 -26.53 -23.64
C LYS A 19 -28.77 -26.28 -22.48
N SER A 20 -27.51 -25.95 -22.81
CA SER A 20 -26.44 -25.88 -21.82
C SER A 20 -26.80 -24.84 -20.78
N ALA A 21 -27.03 -25.27 -19.54
CA ALA A 21 -26.94 -24.37 -18.40
C ALA A 21 -25.60 -23.63 -18.49
N LYS A 22 -25.60 -22.32 -18.24
CA LYS A 22 -24.38 -21.50 -18.26
C LYS A 22 -23.33 -22.20 -17.38
N SER A 23 -22.22 -22.65 -17.98
CA SER A 23 -21.20 -23.37 -17.24
C SER A 23 -20.44 -22.39 -16.35
N VAL A 24 -20.57 -22.56 -15.05
CA VAL A 24 -19.76 -21.78 -14.09
C VAL A 24 -18.33 -22.32 -14.13
N SER A 25 -17.36 -21.40 -14.19
CA SER A 25 -15.96 -21.80 -14.20
C SER A 25 -15.56 -22.47 -12.88
N ARG A 26 -14.61 -23.39 -12.92
CA ARG A 26 -14.09 -24.03 -11.69
C ARG A 26 -13.49 -23.02 -10.72
N SER A 27 -12.83 -21.97 -11.23
CA SER A 27 -12.33 -20.83 -10.44
C SER A 27 -13.45 -20.12 -9.70
N SER A 28 -14.50 -19.71 -10.41
CA SER A 28 -15.66 -19.03 -9.83
C SER A 28 -16.41 -19.92 -8.82
N LYS A 29 -16.53 -21.23 -9.08
CA LYS A 29 -17.16 -22.18 -8.15
C LYS A 29 -16.35 -22.38 -6.85
N ALA A 30 -15.02 -22.20 -6.92
CA ALA A 30 -14.11 -22.31 -5.79
C ALA A 30 -13.79 -20.95 -5.13
N GLY A 31 -14.30 -19.83 -5.68
CA GLY A 31 -14.01 -18.48 -5.18
C GLY A 31 -12.58 -17.98 -5.39
N LEU A 32 -11.83 -18.59 -6.32
CA LEU A 32 -10.45 -18.21 -6.60
C LEU A 32 -10.37 -17.30 -7.85
N GLN A 33 -9.53 -16.27 -7.78
CA GLN A 33 -9.17 -15.45 -8.95
C GLN A 33 -8.24 -16.21 -9.90
N PHE A 34 -7.42 -17.12 -9.36
CA PHE A 34 -6.46 -17.87 -10.16
C PHE A 34 -7.15 -18.92 -11.07
N PRO A 35 -6.64 -19.14 -12.30
CA PRO A 35 -7.33 -19.96 -13.31
C PRO A 35 -7.12 -21.47 -13.10
N ILE A 36 -7.99 -22.11 -12.30
CA ILE A 36 -7.96 -23.56 -11.99
C ILE A 36 -7.96 -24.42 -13.26
N GLY A 37 -8.76 -24.06 -14.26
CA GLY A 37 -8.85 -24.80 -15.51
C GLY A 37 -7.54 -24.83 -16.30
N ARG A 38 -6.79 -23.72 -16.30
CA ARG A 38 -5.51 -23.61 -16.99
C ARG A 38 -4.43 -24.39 -16.24
N ILE A 39 -4.41 -24.28 -14.92
CA ILE A 39 -3.51 -25.04 -14.03
C ILE A 39 -3.74 -26.54 -14.20
N ALA A 40 -5.01 -26.99 -14.25
CA ALA A 40 -5.35 -28.38 -14.52
C ALA A 40 -4.83 -28.88 -15.87
N ARG A 41 -4.85 -28.02 -16.91
CA ARG A 41 -4.28 -28.36 -18.23
C ARG A 41 -2.76 -28.49 -18.14
N PHE A 42 -2.09 -27.54 -17.50
CA PHE A 42 -0.63 -27.58 -17.34
C PHE A 42 -0.15 -28.77 -16.51
N LEU A 43 -0.87 -29.17 -15.46
CA LEU A 43 -0.52 -30.37 -14.68
C LEU A 43 -0.59 -31.65 -15.52
N LYS A 44 -1.55 -31.76 -16.45
CA LYS A 44 -1.67 -32.90 -17.36
C LYS A 44 -0.63 -32.87 -18.49
N SER A 45 -0.41 -31.69 -19.08
CA SER A 45 0.56 -31.53 -20.17
C SER A 45 2.01 -31.67 -19.68
N GLY A 46 2.30 -31.28 -18.44
CA GLY A 46 3.63 -31.36 -17.84
C GLY A 46 4.08 -32.76 -17.43
N LYS A 47 3.23 -33.79 -17.54
CA LYS A 47 3.53 -35.20 -17.22
C LYS A 47 4.15 -35.40 -15.81
N TYR A 48 3.75 -34.59 -14.83
CA TYR A 48 4.25 -34.69 -13.44
C TYR A 48 3.82 -35.97 -12.71
N ALA A 49 2.73 -36.60 -13.16
CA ALA A 49 2.23 -37.87 -12.67
C ALA A 49 1.38 -38.56 -13.75
N GLU A 50 1.20 -39.88 -13.65
CA GLU A 50 0.35 -40.65 -14.57
C GLU A 50 -1.12 -40.20 -14.50
N ARG A 51 -1.60 -39.85 -13.30
CA ARG A 51 -2.95 -39.35 -13.05
C ARG A 51 -2.90 -38.13 -12.13
N VAL A 52 -3.67 -37.10 -12.48
CA VAL A 52 -3.84 -35.88 -11.67
C VAL A 52 -5.25 -35.87 -11.08
N GLY A 53 -5.34 -35.88 -9.75
CA GLY A 53 -6.61 -35.81 -9.02
C GLY A 53 -7.38 -34.51 -9.26
N ALA A 54 -8.70 -34.53 -9.13
CA ALA A 54 -9.55 -33.37 -9.41
C ALA A 54 -9.32 -32.17 -8.46
N SER A 55 -8.89 -32.44 -7.23
CA SER A 55 -8.57 -31.43 -6.21
C SER A 55 -7.18 -30.81 -6.37
N ALA A 56 -6.23 -31.50 -6.99
CA ALA A 56 -4.86 -31.04 -7.17
C ALA A 56 -4.75 -29.63 -7.80
N PRO A 57 -5.43 -29.31 -8.92
CA PRO A 57 -5.37 -27.97 -9.49
C PRO A 57 -6.06 -26.91 -8.62
N VAL A 58 -7.02 -27.29 -7.77
CA VAL A 58 -7.72 -26.36 -6.85
C VAL A 58 -6.80 -26.00 -5.68
N TYR A 59 -6.13 -27.00 -5.11
CA TYR A 59 -5.15 -26.78 -4.05
C TYR A 59 -3.99 -25.91 -4.54
N LEU A 60 -3.42 -26.24 -5.71
CA LEU A 60 -2.33 -25.46 -6.27
C LEU A 60 -2.75 -24.01 -6.60
N SER A 61 -3.95 -23.79 -7.15
CA SER A 61 -4.44 -22.43 -7.38
C SER A 61 -4.58 -21.63 -6.09
N ALA A 62 -5.09 -22.25 -5.02
CA ALA A 62 -5.25 -21.56 -3.74
C ALA A 62 -3.90 -21.15 -3.15
N VAL A 63 -2.91 -22.04 -3.19
CA VAL A 63 -1.55 -21.74 -2.72
C VAL A 63 -0.91 -20.62 -3.57
N LEU A 64 -1.05 -20.67 -4.89
CA LEU A 64 -0.50 -19.64 -5.77
C LEU A 64 -1.17 -18.27 -5.56
N GLU A 65 -2.49 -18.25 -5.36
CA GLU A 65 -3.23 -17.02 -5.07
C GLU A 65 -2.81 -16.42 -3.73
N TYR A 66 -2.67 -17.26 -2.70
CA TYR A 66 -2.16 -16.85 -1.39
C TYR A 66 -0.76 -16.24 -1.49
N LEU A 67 0.19 -16.92 -2.13
CA LEU A 67 1.56 -16.43 -2.26
C LEU A 67 1.64 -15.16 -3.13
N ALA A 68 0.81 -15.06 -4.16
CA ALA A 68 0.73 -13.87 -5.00
C ALA A 68 0.14 -12.69 -4.22
N ALA A 69 -0.90 -12.93 -3.41
CA ALA A 69 -1.49 -11.93 -2.52
C ALA A 69 -0.48 -11.47 -1.47
N GLU A 70 0.20 -12.40 -0.79
CA GLU A 70 1.22 -12.08 0.22
C GLU A 70 2.37 -11.25 -0.37
N ARG A 71 2.94 -11.68 -1.50
CA ARG A 71 3.97 -10.88 -2.18
C ARG A 71 3.46 -9.51 -2.62
N SER A 72 2.23 -9.44 -3.10
CA SER A 72 1.62 -8.17 -3.51
C SER A 72 1.43 -7.23 -2.32
N ILE A 73 0.90 -7.73 -1.20
CA ILE A 73 0.72 -6.99 0.04
C ILE A 73 2.06 -6.48 0.55
N ASN A 74 3.06 -7.38 0.66
CA ASN A 74 4.40 -7.00 1.09
C ASN A 74 5.00 -5.92 0.19
N SER A 75 4.81 -6.00 -1.13
CA SER A 75 5.29 -4.95 -2.03
C SER A 75 4.62 -3.59 -1.81
N ILE A 76 3.34 -3.56 -1.44
CA ILE A 76 2.60 -2.33 -1.15
C ILE A 76 3.06 -1.74 0.18
N VAL A 77 3.23 -2.57 1.20
CA VAL A 77 3.73 -2.19 2.52
C VAL A 77 5.14 -1.61 2.42
N ASN A 78 6.08 -2.32 1.77
CA ASN A 78 7.45 -1.85 1.56
C ASN A 78 7.50 -0.50 0.82
N ARG A 79 6.62 -0.29 -0.17
CA ARG A 79 6.54 0.99 -0.88
C ARG A 79 6.05 2.12 0.02
N ALA A 80 5.09 1.84 0.90
CA ALA A 80 4.59 2.82 1.84
C ALA A 80 5.63 3.16 2.93
N GLU A 81 6.35 2.16 3.44
CA GLU A 81 7.43 2.33 4.43
C GLU A 81 8.61 3.11 3.84
N ASN A 82 9.07 2.76 2.63
CA ASN A 82 10.11 3.51 1.93
C ASN A 82 9.70 4.96 1.65
N ALA A 83 8.42 5.20 1.35
CA ALA A 83 7.90 6.55 1.15
C ALA A 83 7.85 7.35 2.46
N HIS A 84 7.49 6.70 3.58
CA HIS A 84 7.51 7.30 4.91
C HIS A 84 8.93 7.68 5.32
N MET A 85 9.90 6.77 5.12
CA MET A 85 11.32 7.04 5.33
C MET A 85 11.80 8.24 4.49
N HIS A 86 11.45 8.28 3.20
CA HIS A 86 11.83 9.40 2.31
C HIS A 86 11.20 10.73 2.77
N ALA A 87 9.93 10.72 3.18
CA ALA A 87 9.27 11.91 3.72
C ALA A 87 9.98 12.41 4.99
N ALA A 88 10.26 11.52 5.94
CA ALA A 88 10.98 11.84 7.17
C ALA A 88 12.39 12.42 6.89
N LEU A 89 13.17 11.79 6.00
CA LEU A 89 14.49 12.30 5.59
C LEU A 89 14.42 13.68 4.92
N THR A 90 13.43 13.90 4.05
CA THR A 90 13.29 15.19 3.35
C THR A 90 12.87 16.30 4.32
N ILE A 91 11.99 16.00 5.29
CA ILE A 91 11.59 16.95 6.35
C ILE A 91 12.76 17.22 7.29
N ALA A 92 13.52 16.21 7.69
CA ALA A 92 14.72 16.37 8.52
C ALA A 92 15.76 17.28 7.85
N GLY A 93 16.01 17.07 6.55
CA GLY A 93 16.89 17.94 5.76
C GLY A 93 16.37 19.38 5.68
N LEU A 94 15.08 19.57 5.40
CA LEU A 94 14.44 20.89 5.36
C LEU A 94 14.53 21.60 6.72
N ALA A 95 14.21 20.91 7.80
CA ALA A 95 14.27 21.46 9.16
C ALA A 95 15.70 21.86 9.55
N SER A 96 16.70 21.05 9.17
CA SER A 96 18.12 21.38 9.38
C SER A 96 18.57 22.59 8.55
N ALA A 97 18.15 22.68 7.28
CA ALA A 97 18.42 23.84 6.43
C ALA A 97 17.77 25.12 6.99
N LEU A 98 16.51 25.05 7.44
CA LEU A 98 15.79 26.17 8.03
C LEU A 98 16.41 26.65 9.35
N ALA A 99 16.84 25.72 10.21
CA ALA A 99 17.56 26.05 11.43
C ALA A 99 18.86 26.81 11.14
N ALA A 100 19.63 26.35 10.14
CA ALA A 100 20.88 26.99 9.73
C ALA A 100 20.65 28.41 9.17
N VAL A 101 19.67 28.58 8.27
CA VAL A 101 19.32 29.89 7.70
C VAL A 101 18.85 30.86 8.79
N ALA A 102 17.91 30.43 9.63
CA ALA A 102 17.34 31.26 10.70
C ALA A 102 18.37 31.64 11.79
N ALA A 103 19.43 30.84 11.98
CA ALA A 103 20.53 31.17 12.88
C ALA A 103 21.50 32.22 12.30
N THR A 104 21.58 32.35 10.97
CA THR A 104 22.48 33.31 10.30
C THR A 104 21.86 34.68 10.00
N ASP A 105 20.54 34.83 10.19
CA ASP A 105 19.82 36.10 10.00
C ASP A 105 20.13 37.11 11.13
N ASP A 106 21.28 37.79 11.02
CA ASP A 106 21.82 38.77 11.99
C ASP A 106 21.48 40.24 11.63
N SER A 107 20.36 40.47 10.94
CA SER A 107 19.89 41.83 10.60
C SER A 107 19.37 42.52 11.87
N SER A 108 19.76 43.79 12.10
CA SER A 108 19.65 44.60 13.35
C SER A 108 18.30 44.74 14.10
N SER A 109 17.26 44.00 13.70
CA SER A 109 16.02 43.76 14.44
C SER A 109 15.72 42.25 14.52
N GLY A 110 16.77 41.43 14.70
CA GLY A 110 16.78 39.97 14.72
C GLY A 110 15.87 39.42 15.80
N SER A 111 14.60 39.29 15.43
CA SER A 111 13.48 39.10 16.33
C SER A 111 13.64 37.79 17.12
N LYS A 112 13.24 37.79 18.39
CA LYS A 112 13.13 36.58 19.25
C LYS A 112 12.47 35.40 18.52
N MET A 113 11.64 35.70 17.52
CA MET A 113 11.04 34.75 16.59
C MET A 113 12.06 33.96 15.77
N SER A 114 13.08 34.56 15.15
CA SER A 114 14.07 33.83 14.31
C SER A 114 14.83 32.76 15.13
N ARG A 115 15.22 33.11 16.37
CA ARG A 115 15.82 32.15 17.31
C ARG A 115 14.84 31.06 17.75
N ALA A 116 13.57 31.41 17.95
CA ALA A 116 12.52 30.44 18.28
C ALA A 116 12.24 29.49 17.11
N VAL A 117 12.23 30.00 15.87
CA VAL A 117 12.07 29.21 14.65
C VAL A 117 13.26 28.28 14.43
N ALA A 118 14.49 28.73 14.68
CA ALA A 118 15.68 27.88 14.63
C ALA A 118 15.57 26.72 15.64
N SER A 119 15.27 27.03 16.91
CA SER A 119 15.10 26.02 17.96
C SER A 119 13.96 25.04 17.70
N ALA A 120 12.82 25.52 17.20
CA ALA A 120 11.70 24.66 16.82
C ALA A 120 12.06 23.73 15.65
N SER A 121 12.82 24.25 14.67
CA SER A 121 13.28 23.47 13.52
C SER A 121 14.30 22.41 13.92
N GLU A 122 15.18 22.66 14.89
CA GLU A 122 16.08 21.63 15.44
C GLU A 122 15.33 20.49 16.11
N LEU A 123 14.29 20.78 16.91
CA LEU A 123 13.44 19.75 17.52
C LEU A 123 12.72 18.91 16.46
N LEU A 124 12.19 19.56 15.41
CA LEU A 124 11.57 18.86 14.28
C LEU A 124 12.57 18.00 13.52
N ALA A 125 13.79 18.49 13.30
CA ALA A 125 14.85 17.73 12.65
C ALA A 125 15.18 16.47 13.46
N SER A 126 15.36 16.59 14.78
CA SER A 126 15.60 15.45 15.68
C SER A 126 14.47 14.43 15.62
N HIS A 127 13.22 14.89 15.69
CA HIS A 127 12.06 13.99 15.62
C HIS A 127 11.95 13.28 14.26
N CYS A 128 12.21 13.98 13.17
CA CYS A 128 12.15 13.39 11.83
C CYS A 128 13.31 12.43 11.55
N ILE A 129 14.48 12.66 12.15
CA ILE A 129 15.60 11.72 12.12
C ILE A 129 15.21 10.42 12.82
N GLU A 130 14.63 10.51 14.02
CA GLU A 130 14.15 9.34 14.76
C GLU A 130 13.09 8.56 13.95
N LEU A 131 12.14 9.25 13.34
CA LEU A 131 11.14 8.62 12.46
C LEU A 131 11.77 7.95 11.23
N ALA A 132 12.81 8.56 10.65
CA ALA A 132 13.51 7.97 9.50
C ALA A 132 14.27 6.69 9.91
N GLU A 133 14.96 6.70 11.05
CA GLU A 133 15.69 5.54 11.59
C GLU A 133 14.74 4.41 11.99
N MET A 134 13.63 4.74 12.67
CA MET A 134 12.56 3.80 12.99
C MET A 134 11.93 3.18 11.74
N ALA A 135 11.91 3.93 10.63
CA ALA A 135 11.47 3.46 9.32
C ALA A 135 12.56 2.69 8.54
N GLY A 136 13.75 2.48 9.12
CA GLY A 136 14.85 1.70 8.55
C GLY A 136 15.88 2.49 7.74
N ALA A 137 15.93 3.82 7.87
CA ALA A 137 17.02 4.60 7.31
C ALA A 137 18.34 4.28 8.03
N GLU A 138 19.40 4.09 7.25
CA GLU A 138 20.75 3.96 7.81
C GLU A 138 21.24 5.31 8.35
N HIS A 139 21.87 5.28 9.52
CA HIS A 139 22.40 6.47 10.19
C HIS A 139 23.36 7.28 9.30
N ASP A 140 24.23 6.62 8.53
CA ASP A 140 25.16 7.28 7.61
C ASP A 140 24.43 8.04 6.49
N ARG A 141 23.33 7.47 5.98
CA ARG A 141 22.49 8.12 4.96
C ARG A 141 21.75 9.32 5.53
N VAL A 142 21.24 9.21 6.76
CA VAL A 142 20.60 10.32 7.48
C VAL A 142 21.59 11.46 7.69
N ALA A 143 22.77 11.15 8.24
CA ALA A 143 23.82 12.13 8.53
C ALA A 143 24.31 12.84 7.26
N SER A 144 24.53 12.10 6.16
CA SER A 144 24.91 12.67 4.87
C SER A 144 23.85 13.60 4.30
N ALA A 145 22.57 13.21 4.37
CA ALA A 145 21.46 14.03 3.88
C ALA A 145 21.30 15.34 4.68
N VAL A 146 21.36 15.25 6.02
CA VAL A 146 21.27 16.42 6.91
C VAL A 146 22.45 17.36 6.69
N LYS A 147 23.68 16.83 6.63
CA LYS A 147 24.88 17.63 6.41
C LYS A 147 24.82 18.39 5.08
N SER A 148 24.41 17.72 4.00
CA SER A 148 24.23 18.38 2.70
C SER A 148 23.12 19.44 2.72
N ALA A 149 22.09 19.28 3.55
CA ALA A 149 21.00 20.23 3.64
C ALA A 149 21.39 21.50 4.42
N VAL A 150 22.24 21.39 5.44
CA VAL A 150 22.74 22.52 6.23
C VAL A 150 23.61 23.48 5.39
N ASP A 151 24.21 22.99 4.31
CA ASP A 151 24.99 23.82 3.39
C ASP A 151 24.12 24.69 2.45
N ILE A 152 22.81 24.47 2.40
CA ILE A 152 21.88 25.21 1.55
C ILE A 152 21.67 26.63 2.09
N ARG A 153 22.04 27.63 1.29
CA ARG A 153 21.90 29.08 1.61
C ARG A 153 21.12 29.87 0.57
N SER A 154 20.82 29.28 -0.59
CA SER A 154 20.09 29.95 -1.66
C SER A 154 18.58 29.88 -1.40
N PRO A 155 17.84 31.00 -1.55
CA PRO A 155 16.38 31.00 -1.46
C PRO A 155 15.72 30.03 -2.46
N GLY A 156 16.29 29.86 -3.66
CA GLY A 156 15.75 28.95 -4.68
C GLY A 156 15.88 27.47 -4.30
N ASP A 157 16.99 27.11 -3.65
CA ASP A 157 17.22 25.74 -3.18
C ASP A 157 16.30 25.42 -1.99
N LEU A 158 16.08 26.39 -1.09
CA LEU A 158 15.15 26.26 0.02
C LEU A 158 13.70 26.06 -0.45
N MET A 159 13.27 26.80 -1.48
CA MET A 159 11.95 26.59 -2.11
C MET A 159 11.84 25.19 -2.73
N THR A 160 12.90 24.73 -3.40
CA THR A 160 12.94 23.40 -4.02
C THR A 160 12.86 22.28 -2.97
N LEU A 161 13.63 22.40 -1.89
CA LEU A 161 13.63 21.45 -0.78
C LEU A 161 12.27 21.42 -0.07
N THR A 162 11.65 22.58 0.12
CA THR A 162 10.28 22.69 0.67
C THR A 162 9.25 21.99 -0.22
N ALA A 163 9.34 22.19 -1.55
CA ALA A 163 8.46 21.53 -2.50
C ALA A 163 8.67 20.00 -2.53
N ALA A 164 9.93 19.55 -2.39
CA ALA A 164 10.28 18.14 -2.27
C ALA A 164 9.66 17.53 -1.00
N ALA A 165 9.80 18.18 0.16
CA ALA A 165 9.20 17.73 1.42
C ALA A 165 7.67 17.62 1.31
N ALA A 166 7.01 18.65 0.80
CA ALA A 166 5.56 18.65 0.61
C ALA A 166 5.09 17.54 -0.35
N THR A 167 5.87 17.25 -1.39
CA THR A 167 5.56 16.18 -2.35
C THR A 167 5.77 14.80 -1.73
N ALA A 168 6.81 14.62 -0.91
CA ALA A 168 7.05 13.38 -0.18
C ALA A 168 5.91 13.05 0.78
N MET A 169 5.40 14.04 1.53
CA MET A 169 4.24 13.86 2.43
C MET A 169 2.96 13.44 1.69
N ARG A 170 2.70 14.04 0.52
CA ARG A 170 1.55 13.65 -0.33
C ARG A 170 1.71 12.25 -0.89
N ALA A 171 2.91 11.90 -1.34
CA ALA A 171 3.22 10.56 -1.86
C ALA A 171 3.05 9.48 -0.79
N GLU A 172 3.54 9.74 0.43
CA GLU A 172 3.36 8.85 1.58
C GLU A 172 1.87 8.62 1.88
N SER A 173 1.08 9.69 1.97
CA SER A 173 -0.36 9.62 2.23
C SER A 173 -1.10 8.81 1.16
N ALA A 174 -0.74 9.01 -0.11
CA ALA A 174 -1.34 8.30 -1.24
C ALA A 174 -0.96 6.81 -1.30
N LEU A 175 0.21 6.42 -0.77
CA LEU A 175 0.61 5.02 -0.67
C LEU A 175 -0.02 4.34 0.54
N ARG A 176 -0.10 5.04 1.68
CA ARG A 176 -0.82 4.59 2.87
C ARG A 176 -2.30 4.35 2.62
N SER A 177 -2.94 5.17 1.78
CA SER A 177 -4.36 4.97 1.42
C SER A 177 -4.61 3.72 0.57
N ARG A 178 -3.57 3.16 -0.05
CA ARG A 178 -3.65 1.95 -0.89
C ARG A 178 -3.37 0.66 -0.11
N LEU A 179 -3.00 0.74 1.17
CA LEU A 179 -2.86 -0.45 1.99
C LEU A 179 -4.21 -1.17 2.07
N PRO A 180 -4.24 -2.50 1.89
CA PRO A 180 -5.48 -3.26 1.86
C PRO A 180 -6.15 -3.26 3.24
N LYS A 181 -7.19 -2.43 3.42
CA LYS A 181 -8.00 -2.38 4.66
C LYS A 181 -9.12 -3.42 4.72
N ASP A 182 -9.52 -4.00 3.57
CA ASP A 182 -10.72 -4.85 3.44
C ASP A 182 -10.49 -6.25 2.85
N ALA A 183 -9.28 -6.81 2.95
CA ALA A 183 -9.01 -8.17 2.44
C ALA A 183 -9.76 -9.29 3.19
N LYS A 184 -10.42 -9.00 4.32
CA LYS A 184 -11.06 -10.00 5.19
C LYS A 184 -12.41 -10.54 4.72
N LYS A 185 -13.07 -9.92 3.73
CA LYS A 185 -14.43 -10.33 3.32
C LYS A 185 -14.46 -11.35 2.18
N ASN A 186 -13.38 -11.46 1.41
CA ASN A 186 -13.35 -12.30 0.20
C ASN A 186 -12.34 -13.46 0.29
N ALA A 187 -11.48 -13.48 1.32
CA ALA A 187 -10.42 -14.49 1.48
C ALA A 187 -10.78 -15.65 2.44
N THR A 188 -11.98 -15.64 3.05
CA THR A 188 -12.43 -16.75 3.91
C THR A 188 -12.91 -17.92 3.05
N ILE A 189 -11.97 -18.61 2.41
CA ILE A 189 -12.11 -19.99 1.95
C ILE A 189 -10.88 -20.75 2.43
N SER A 190 -10.66 -20.74 3.75
CA SER A 190 -9.92 -21.85 4.37
C SER A 190 -10.92 -22.99 4.58
N PRO A 191 -10.69 -24.21 4.06
CA PRO A 191 -11.64 -25.33 4.18
C PRO A 191 -11.83 -25.87 5.62
N TYR A 192 -11.26 -25.22 6.63
CA TYR A 192 -11.33 -25.66 8.02
C TYR A 192 -12.29 -24.87 8.91
N ASP A 193 -12.95 -23.83 8.40
CA ASP A 193 -13.89 -23.09 9.23
C ASP A 193 -15.33 -23.58 9.03
N LYS A 194 -15.58 -24.80 9.54
CA LYS A 194 -16.94 -25.25 9.87
C LYS A 194 -16.98 -25.58 11.35
N GLY A 195 -17.26 -24.56 12.13
CA GLY A 195 -17.75 -24.69 13.49
C GLY A 195 -16.82 -24.05 14.50
N LEU A 196 -17.13 -22.81 14.87
CA LEU A 196 -17.45 -22.45 16.24
C LEU A 196 -18.01 -21.03 16.27
N GLY A 197 -19.23 -20.91 16.81
CA GLY A 197 -19.66 -19.79 17.65
C GLY A 197 -19.55 -18.39 17.08
N GLU A 198 -20.69 -17.89 16.63
CA GLU A 198 -21.09 -16.51 16.85
C GLU A 198 -20.81 -16.12 18.32
N VAL A 199 -19.80 -15.27 18.54
CA VAL A 199 -19.64 -14.55 19.81
C VAL A 199 -19.43 -13.09 19.47
N ASN A 200 -20.49 -12.33 19.69
CA ASN A 200 -20.44 -10.88 19.73
C ASN A 200 -19.43 -10.43 20.80
N HIS A 201 -18.74 -9.33 20.47
CA HIS A 201 -18.32 -8.30 21.42
C HIS A 201 -17.08 -8.59 22.30
N LEU A 202 -15.96 -7.99 21.90
CA LEU A 202 -15.21 -7.16 22.84
C LEU A 202 -14.57 -5.98 22.08
N ASP A 203 -15.28 -4.86 22.10
CA ASP A 203 -14.69 -3.53 22.06
C ASP A 203 -13.73 -3.37 23.26
N ALA A 204 -12.48 -2.99 23.00
CA ALA A 204 -11.63 -2.13 23.83
C ALA A 204 -10.15 -2.21 23.42
N TYR A 205 -9.73 -1.36 22.48
CA TYR A 205 -8.51 -0.57 22.67
C TYR A 205 -8.60 0.68 21.79
N ASN A 206 -8.96 1.80 22.42
CA ASN A 206 -9.03 3.12 21.82
C ASN A 206 -7.70 3.49 21.18
N SER A 207 -7.67 3.62 19.85
CA SER A 207 -6.88 4.69 19.24
C SER A 207 -7.81 5.88 19.16
N GLU A 208 -7.56 6.87 20.00
CA GLU A 208 -8.10 8.22 19.83
C GLU A 208 -7.56 8.78 18.50
N THR A 209 -8.22 8.44 17.40
CA THR A 209 -8.35 9.36 16.29
C THR A 209 -9.32 10.43 16.77
N GLU A 210 -8.76 11.48 17.36
CA GLU A 210 -9.45 12.75 17.49
C GLU A 210 -9.86 13.22 16.10
N ASP A 211 -11.09 12.89 15.72
CA ASP A 211 -11.89 13.58 14.71
C ASP A 211 -12.15 15.01 15.22
N HIS A 212 -11.10 15.84 15.18
CA HIS A 212 -11.25 17.27 15.24
C HIS A 212 -11.89 17.72 13.93
N LYS A 213 -13.23 17.71 13.95
CA LYS A 213 -14.12 18.43 13.05
C LYS A 213 -13.58 19.84 12.85
N PHE A 214 -12.89 20.11 11.75
CA PHE A 214 -12.55 21.46 11.35
C PHE A 214 -13.84 22.23 11.00
N PRO A 215 -14.19 23.33 11.70
CA PRO A 215 -15.15 24.28 11.21
C PRO A 215 -14.37 25.56 10.87
N CYS A 216 -13.57 25.52 9.82
CA CYS A 216 -12.89 26.73 9.35
C CYS A 216 -13.31 27.02 7.90
N VAL A 217 -14.62 27.13 7.71
CA VAL A 217 -15.20 27.94 6.64
C VAL A 217 -16.00 29.03 7.37
N GLY A 218 -15.44 30.23 7.44
CA GLY A 218 -16.06 31.37 8.12
C GLY A 218 -15.20 32.60 7.91
N GLU A 219 -15.75 33.57 7.20
CA GLU A 219 -15.13 34.82 6.74
C GLU A 219 -14.54 35.63 7.90
N LEU A 220 -13.28 36.09 7.76
CA LEU A 220 -12.78 37.20 8.56
C LEU A 220 -12.82 38.48 7.72
N GLN A 221 -14.03 38.89 7.36
CA GLN A 221 -14.28 40.26 6.94
C GLN A 221 -14.98 40.97 8.09
N GLN A 222 -14.47 42.15 8.44
CA GLN A 222 -15.03 43.14 9.36
C GLN A 222 -14.76 42.90 10.84
N HIS A 223 -13.65 43.44 11.35
CA HIS A 223 -13.64 44.13 12.65
C HIS A 223 -12.42 45.08 12.72
N THR A 224 -12.48 46.15 11.94
CA THR A 224 -11.75 47.40 12.23
C THR A 224 -12.77 48.51 12.03
N SER A 225 -13.41 48.90 13.12
CA SER A 225 -14.07 50.20 13.32
C SER A 225 -14.85 50.19 14.64
N LYS A 226 -14.29 50.91 15.64
CA LYS A 226 -14.94 51.65 16.75
C LYS A 226 -14.22 51.41 18.07
N CYS A 227 -13.19 52.22 18.31
CA CYS A 227 -12.96 52.76 19.64
C CYS A 227 -13.82 54.02 19.76
N ASN A 228 -14.65 54.05 20.81
CA ASN A 228 -15.26 55.24 21.39
C ASN A 228 -14.48 55.55 22.66
#